data_AF-A0A954LH05-F1
#
_entry.id   AF-A0A954LH05-F1
#
_cell.length_a   1.000
_cell.length_b   1.000
_cell.length_c   1.000
_cell.angle_alpha   90.00
_cell.angle_beta   90.00
_cell.angle_gamma   90.00
#
_symmetry.space_group_name_H-M   'P 1'
#
loop_
_entity.id
_entity.type
_entity.pdbx_description
1 polymer ?
#
loop_
_entity_poly.entity_id
_entity_poly.type
_entity_poly.pdbx_seq_one_letter_code
_entity_poly.pdbx_strand_id
1 'polypeptide(L)'
;GKPVCCNTHLQEMPPVSMKMAKLQKATLDPNKISGRCGRLKCCLRYEYDTYEEYRRELPSVGATVVTRDGQGKVIGQEILARKLIVAFEDGRRVMTDESEIVTVVSKGTSGRKSGGGKVQQNPE
;
A
#
# COMPACT_ATOMS: atom_id res chain seq x y z
N GLY A 1 -29.80 0.11 6.33
CA GLY A 1 -28.35 0.33 6.08
C GLY A 1 -27.53 -0.63 6.92
N LYS A 2 -26.27 -0.91 6.56
CA LYS A 2 -25.38 -1.76 7.39
C LYS A 2 -24.82 -0.99 8.60
N PRO A 3 -24.60 -1.63 9.76
CA PRO A 3 -23.98 -1.00 10.92
C PRO A 3 -22.53 -0.59 10.64
N VAL A 4 -22.03 0.40 11.40
CA VAL A 4 -20.64 0.85 11.28
C VAL A 4 -19.67 -0.17 11.88
N CYS A 5 -18.50 -0.34 11.24
CA CYS A 5 -17.44 -1.26 11.65
C CYS A 5 -17.03 -1.08 13.14
N CYS A 6 -16.93 0.17 13.60
CA CYS A 6 -16.52 0.52 14.96
C CYS A 6 -17.57 0.18 16.04
N ASN A 7 -18.79 -0.18 15.63
CA ASN A 7 -19.84 -0.64 16.55
C ASN A 7 -20.14 -2.15 16.38
N THR A 8 -19.27 -2.87 15.68
CA THR A 8 -19.44 -4.31 15.43
C THR A 8 -18.14 -5.05 15.74
N HIS A 9 -17.30 -5.28 14.73
CA HIS A 9 -16.12 -6.14 14.83
C HIS A 9 -14.80 -5.37 15.02
N LEU A 10 -14.81 -4.03 14.97
CA LEU A 10 -13.62 -3.18 15.15
C LEU A 10 -13.78 -2.19 16.33
N GLN A 11 -14.34 -2.64 17.46
CA GLN A 11 -14.62 -1.79 18.63
C GLN A 11 -13.35 -1.28 19.31
N GLU A 12 -12.34 -2.14 19.45
CA GLU A 12 -11.03 -1.79 20.01
C GLU A 12 -10.00 -1.77 18.89
N MET A 13 -9.82 -0.60 18.26
CA MET A 13 -8.72 -0.40 17.31
C MET A 13 -7.82 0.75 17.72
N PRO A 14 -6.50 0.60 17.56
CA PRO A 14 -5.57 1.70 17.68
C PRO A 14 -5.87 2.79 16.63
N PRO A 15 -5.37 4.01 16.84
CA PRO A 15 -5.61 5.12 15.93
C PRO A 15 -5.13 4.83 14.50
N VAL A 16 -5.93 5.26 13.53
CA VAL A 16 -5.61 5.24 12.09
C VAL A 16 -4.68 6.42 11.79
N SER A 17 -3.63 6.20 11.00
CA SER A 17 -2.70 7.26 10.61
C SER A 17 -2.79 7.61 9.13
N MET A 18 -2.43 8.84 8.76
CA MET A 18 -2.34 9.26 7.35
C MET A 18 -1.31 8.45 6.54
N LYS A 19 -0.32 7.83 7.20
CA LYS A 19 0.63 6.92 6.54
C LYS A 19 -0.09 5.68 5.98
N MET A 20 -1.06 5.13 6.71
CA MET A 20 -1.85 3.98 6.28
C MET A 20 -2.64 4.32 5.01
N ALA A 21 -3.30 5.48 4.99
CA ALA A 21 -4.02 5.98 3.83
C ALA A 21 -3.12 6.12 2.59
N LYS A 22 -1.93 6.72 2.76
CA LYS A 22 -0.96 6.90 1.68
C LYS A 22 -0.48 5.56 1.10
N LEU A 23 -0.20 4.58 1.96
CA LEU A 23 0.23 3.25 1.51
C LEU A 23 -0.85 2.57 0.65
N GLN A 24 -2.11 2.68 1.08
CA GLN A 24 -3.25 2.07 0.40
C GLN A 24 -3.74 2.89 -0.81
N LYS A 25 -3.00 3.95 -1.19
CA LYS A 25 -3.38 4.93 -2.23
C LYS A 25 -4.79 5.50 -2.02
N ALA A 26 -5.25 5.57 -0.78
CA ALA A 26 -6.53 6.18 -0.45
C ALA A 26 -6.46 7.69 -0.69
N THR A 27 -7.58 8.27 -1.13
CA THR A 27 -7.71 9.73 -1.24
C THR A 27 -7.42 10.40 0.10
N LEU A 28 -6.72 11.53 0.06
CA LEU A 28 -6.42 12.34 1.24
C LEU A 28 -7.43 13.48 1.45
N ASP A 29 -8.48 13.55 0.64
CA ASP A 29 -9.62 14.44 0.86
C ASP A 29 -10.32 14.07 2.18
N PRO A 30 -10.37 14.96 3.19
CA PRO A 30 -11.00 14.72 4.48
C PRO A 30 -12.44 14.19 4.37
N ASN A 31 -13.21 14.65 3.39
CA ASN A 31 -14.60 14.24 3.21
C ASN A 31 -14.74 12.81 2.68
N LYS A 32 -13.74 12.33 1.94
CA LYS A 32 -13.76 11.00 1.32
C LYS A 32 -13.04 9.95 2.17
N ILE A 33 -12.06 10.36 2.96
CA ILE A 33 -11.27 9.48 3.83
C ILE A 33 -11.89 9.29 5.22
N SER A 34 -12.74 10.21 5.66
CA SER A 34 -13.44 10.10 6.94
C SER A 34 -14.59 9.09 6.86
N GLY A 35 -14.74 8.32 7.92
CA GLY A 35 -15.91 7.50 8.17
C GLY A 35 -17.09 8.33 8.66
N ARG A 36 -18.27 7.70 8.73
CA ARG A 36 -19.50 8.35 9.22
C ARG A 36 -19.42 8.84 10.67
N CYS A 37 -18.47 8.30 11.45
CA CYS A 37 -18.18 8.72 12.82
C CYS A 37 -17.27 9.97 12.91
N GLY A 38 -16.90 10.60 11.78
CA GLY A 38 -16.06 11.80 11.74
C GLY A 38 -14.56 11.55 11.96
N ARG A 39 -14.14 10.29 12.11
CA ARG A 39 -12.72 9.87 12.18
C ARG A 39 -12.29 9.21 10.87
N LEU A 40 -11.00 9.01 10.65
CA LEU A 40 -10.50 8.24 9.50
C LEU A 40 -11.12 6.84 9.44
N LYS A 41 -11.35 6.33 8.22
CA LYS A 41 -11.95 5.00 8.01
C LYS A 41 -11.16 3.89 8.71
N CYS A 42 -11.88 3.09 9.49
CA CYS A 42 -11.40 1.91 10.22
C CYS A 42 -10.70 0.86 9.33
N CYS A 43 -11.18 0.70 8.07
CA CYS A 43 -10.62 -0.26 7.11
C CYS A 43 -9.14 0.01 6.80
N LEU A 44 -8.71 1.27 6.87
CA LEU A 44 -7.32 1.65 6.65
C LEU A 44 -6.39 1.00 7.66
N ARG A 45 -6.85 0.78 8.90
CA ARG A 45 -6.09 0.07 9.93
C ARG A 45 -6.18 -1.43 9.73
N TYR A 46 -7.40 -1.93 9.50
CA TYR A 46 -7.68 -3.35 9.34
C TYR A 46 -6.83 -3.98 8.22
N GLU A 47 -6.71 -3.31 7.08
CA GLU A 47 -5.99 -3.82 5.91
C GLU A 47 -4.47 -3.54 5.96
N TYR A 48 -4.01 -2.68 6.88
CA TYR A 48 -2.65 -2.15 6.85
C TYR A 48 -1.57 -3.23 6.96
N ASP A 49 -1.78 -4.22 7.83
CA ASP A 49 -0.78 -5.26 8.08
C ASP A 49 -0.61 -6.14 6.84
N THR A 50 -1.71 -6.52 6.19
CA THR A 50 -1.69 -7.22 4.89
C THR A 50 -1.01 -6.41 3.80
N TYR A 51 -1.28 -5.09 3.72
CA TYR A 51 -0.59 -4.22 2.77
C TYR A 51 0.92 -4.16 3.03
N GLU A 52 1.36 -4.05 4.28
CA GLU A 52 2.79 -4.02 4.63
C GLU A 52 3.49 -5.35 4.34
N GLU A 53 2.84 -6.47 4.62
CA GLU A 53 3.33 -7.81 4.30
C GLU A 53 3.56 -7.97 2.80
N TYR A 54 2.51 -7.79 1.99
CA TYR A 54 2.61 -7.99 0.53
C TYR A 54 3.55 -6.98 -0.12
N ARG A 55 3.61 -5.74 0.37
CA ARG A 55 4.53 -4.75 -0.16
C ARG A 55 6.00 -5.12 0.07
N ARG A 56 6.33 -5.86 1.14
CA ARG A 56 7.71 -6.30 1.42
C ARG A 56 8.13 -7.46 0.54
N GLU A 57 7.19 -8.31 0.16
CA GLU A 57 7.39 -9.46 -0.74
C GLU A 57 7.53 -8.99 -2.20
N LEU A 58 6.68 -8.04 -2.61
CA LEU A 58 6.64 -7.54 -3.97
C LEU A 58 7.91 -6.73 -4.36
N PRO A 59 8.46 -6.94 -5.58
CA PRO A 59 9.50 -6.10 -6.15
C PRO A 59 9.14 -4.62 -6.14
N SER A 60 10.00 -3.77 -5.57
CA SER A 60 9.74 -2.33 -5.39
C SER A 60 9.60 -1.59 -6.72
N VAL A 61 8.81 -0.50 -6.73
CA VAL A 61 8.79 0.41 -7.88
C VAL A 61 10.20 0.91 -8.18
N GLY A 62 10.57 0.83 -9.45
CA GLY A 62 11.91 1.12 -9.95
C GLY A 62 12.84 -0.09 -10.05
N ALA A 63 12.48 -1.24 -9.47
CA ALA A 63 13.24 -2.48 -9.60
C ALA A 63 13.21 -2.98 -11.04
N THR A 64 14.32 -3.58 -11.48
CA THR A 64 14.36 -4.33 -12.74
C THR A 64 14.05 -5.80 -12.44
N VAL A 65 13.11 -6.37 -13.20
CA VAL A 65 12.63 -7.74 -13.05
C VAL A 65 12.72 -8.48 -14.39
N VAL A 66 12.92 -9.79 -14.32
CA VAL A 66 12.82 -10.68 -15.48
C VAL A 66 11.51 -11.45 -15.38
N THR A 67 10.75 -11.40 -16.45
CA THR A 67 9.51 -12.15 -16.66
C THR A 67 9.71 -13.13 -17.82
N ARG A 68 8.70 -13.95 -18.12
CA ARG A 68 8.70 -14.81 -19.31
C ARG A 68 8.73 -14.02 -20.62
N ASP A 69 8.20 -12.80 -20.62
CA ASP A 69 8.17 -11.90 -21.78
C ASP A 69 9.46 -11.09 -21.96
N GLY A 70 10.42 -11.26 -21.05
CA GLY A 70 11.70 -10.57 -21.04
C GLY A 70 11.92 -9.71 -19.80
N GLN A 71 12.93 -8.85 -19.88
CA GLN A 71 13.31 -7.94 -18.79
C GLN A 71 12.51 -6.63 -18.86
N GLY A 72 12.06 -6.15 -17.70
CA GLY A 72 11.34 -4.90 -17.60
C GLY A 72 11.53 -4.20 -16.27
N LYS A 73 11.07 -2.95 -16.18
CA LYS A 73 11.13 -2.13 -14.97
C LYS A 73 9.76 -2.04 -14.32
N VAL A 74 9.70 -2.28 -13.01
CA VAL A 74 8.48 -2.09 -12.23
C VAL A 74 8.17 -0.59 -12.15
N ILE A 75 7.02 -0.18 -12.67
CA ILE A 75 6.55 1.22 -12.64
C ILE A 75 5.34 1.42 -11.73
N GLY A 76 4.71 0.33 -11.26
CA GLY A 76 3.57 0.38 -10.36
C GLY A 76 3.34 -0.96 -9.66
N GLN A 77 2.57 -0.91 -8.57
CA GLN A 77 2.18 -2.07 -7.77
C GLN A 77 0.69 -1.99 -7.43
N GLU A 78 -0.02 -3.09 -7.59
CA GLU A 78 -1.34 -3.34 -7.02
C GLU A 78 -1.19 -4.36 -5.90
N ILE A 79 -0.93 -3.85 -4.69
CA ILE A 79 -0.41 -4.62 -3.55
C ILE A 79 -1.35 -5.77 -3.16
N LEU A 80 -2.64 -5.48 -2.95
CA LEU A 80 -3.61 -6.53 -2.56
C LEU A 80 -3.85 -7.57 -3.64
N ALA A 81 -3.72 -7.18 -4.91
CA ALA A 81 -3.86 -8.09 -6.04
C ALA A 81 -2.56 -8.88 -6.32
N ARG A 82 -1.47 -8.58 -5.61
CA ARG A 82 -0.12 -9.10 -5.87
C ARG A 82 0.29 -8.98 -7.35
N LYS A 83 -0.03 -7.84 -7.95
CA LYS A 83 0.28 -7.53 -9.35
C LYS A 83 1.21 -6.32 -9.46
N LEU A 84 2.04 -6.35 -10.49
CA LEU A 84 3.00 -5.31 -10.82
C LEU A 84 2.66 -4.74 -12.20
N ILE A 85 2.90 -3.45 -12.39
CA ILE A 85 2.89 -2.86 -13.72
C ILE A 85 4.35 -2.82 -14.18
N VAL A 86 4.69 -3.61 -15.19
CA VAL A 86 6.04 -3.74 -15.73
C VAL A 86 6.12 -3.03 -17.08
N ALA A 87 7.09 -2.13 -17.22
CA ALA A 87 7.41 -1.48 -18.48
C ALA A 87 8.60 -2.18 -19.13
N PHE A 88 8.39 -2.69 -20.35
CA PHE A 88 9.41 -3.37 -21.15
C PHE A 88 10.11 -2.39 -22.10
N GLU A 89 11.25 -2.80 -22.65
CA GLU A 89 12.05 -1.97 -23.57
C GLU A 89 11.34 -1.67 -24.90
N ASP A 90 10.44 -2.56 -25.33
CA ASP A 90 9.60 -2.39 -26.52
C ASP A 90 8.44 -1.38 -26.32
N GLY A 91 8.37 -0.72 -25.16
CA GLY A 91 7.36 0.28 -24.82
C GLY A 91 6.06 -0.30 -24.27
N ARG A 92 5.90 -1.63 -24.23
CA ARG A 92 4.72 -2.26 -23.61
C ARG A 92 4.72 -2.03 -22.10
N ARG A 93 3.51 -1.84 -21.57
CA ARG A 93 3.24 -1.81 -20.13
C ARG A 93 2.22 -2.88 -19.82
N VAL A 94 2.64 -3.91 -19.10
CA VAL A 94 1.81 -5.08 -18.83
C VAL A 94 1.58 -5.19 -17.33
N MET A 95 0.37 -5.60 -16.97
CA MET A 95 0.06 -6.00 -15.61
C MET A 95 0.47 -7.46 -15.44
N THR A 96 1.49 -7.69 -14.62
CA THR A 96 2.16 -8.98 -14.42
C THR A 96 1.89 -9.46 -13.00
N ASP A 97 1.61 -10.75 -12.83
CA ASP A 97 1.40 -11.34 -11.51
C ASP A 97 2.74 -11.56 -10.78
N GLU A 98 2.70 -11.47 -9.43
CA GLU A 98 3.61 -12.14 -8.49
C GLU A 98 4.47 -13.25 -9.10
N SER A 99 3.75 -14.31 -9.43
CA SER A 99 4.29 -15.61 -9.81
C SER A 99 5.00 -15.65 -11.17
N GLU A 100 4.83 -14.62 -12.00
CA GLU A 100 5.45 -14.51 -13.32
C GLU A 100 6.84 -13.86 -13.26
N ILE A 101 7.21 -13.31 -12.10
CA ILE A 101 8.53 -12.75 -11.84
C ILE A 101 9.51 -13.90 -11.57
N VAL A 102 10.42 -14.12 -12.50
CA VAL A 102 11.45 -15.17 -12.39
C VAL A 102 12.60 -14.69 -11.50
N THR A 103 13.07 -13.46 -11.73
CA THR A 103 14.23 -12.92 -11.02
C THR A 103 14.11 -11.41 -10.82
N VAL A 104 14.55 -10.90 -9.67
CA VAL A 104 14.76 -9.47 -9.42
C VAL A 104 16.23 -9.14 -9.67
N VAL A 105 16.50 -8.34 -10.71
CA VAL A 105 17.86 -8.00 -11.18
C VAL A 105 18.45 -6.85 -10.36
N SER A 106 17.63 -5.86 -9.99
CA SER A 106 18.07 -4.70 -9.23
C SER A 106 16.99 -4.25 -8.24
N LYS A 107 17.40 -3.73 -7.08
CA LYS A 107 16.46 -3.18 -6.09
C LYS A 107 16.06 -1.75 -6.51
N GLY A 108 14.75 -1.53 -6.63
CA GLY A 108 14.19 -0.17 -6.78
C GLY A 108 14.30 0.63 -5.48
N THR A 109 14.04 1.93 -5.55
CA THR A 109 14.04 2.80 -4.37
C THR A 109 12.88 2.44 -3.46
N SER A 110 13.13 1.59 -2.47
CA SER A 110 12.17 1.35 -1.38
C SER A 110 11.95 2.69 -0.68
N GLY A 111 10.79 3.32 -0.86
CA GLY A 111 10.47 4.61 -0.27
C GLY A 111 10.63 4.61 1.25
N ARG A 112 11.83 4.98 1.72
CA ARG A 112 12.18 5.21 3.12
C ARG A 112 12.24 6.72 3.33
N LYS A 113 11.07 7.34 3.56
CA LYS A 113 10.97 8.61 4.28
C LYS A 113 10.08 8.40 5.49
N SER A 114 10.72 7.99 6.59
CA SER A 114 10.14 8.02 7.93
C SER A 114 10.26 9.45 8.44
N GLY A 115 9.23 10.28 8.23
CA GLY A 115 9.10 11.56 8.94
C GLY A 115 8.66 11.27 10.37
N GLY A 116 9.55 11.51 11.34
CA GLY A 116 9.24 11.42 12.76
C GLY A 116 8.25 12.52 13.17
N GLY A 117 7.10 12.11 13.69
CA GLY A 117 6.24 12.97 14.49
C GLY A 117 6.48 12.65 15.95
N LYS A 118 7.11 13.58 16.69
CA LYS A 118 7.18 13.52 18.15
C LYS A 118 5.75 13.49 18.69
N VAL A 119 5.42 12.42 19.41
CA VAL A 119 4.26 12.37 20.31
C VAL A 119 4.56 13.33 21.46
N GLN A 120 3.90 14.48 21.48
CA GLN A 120 3.83 15.32 22.68
C GLN A 120 2.77 14.68 23.58
N GLN A 121 3.23 14.01 24.63
CA GLN A 121 2.43 13.67 25.79
C GLN A 121 2.26 14.96 26.59
N ASN A 122 1.03 15.46 26.71
CA ASN A 122 0.71 16.44 27.75
C ASN A 122 0.28 15.65 28.98
N PRO A 123 0.96 15.79 30.14
CA PRO A 123 0.35 15.43 31.42
C PRO A 123 -0.72 16.46 31.80
N GLU A 124 -1.63 16.03 32.68
CA GLU A 124 -2.80 16.72 33.25
C GLU A 124 -2.64 18.22 33.56
#